data_AF-A0A919EZF6-F1
#
_entry.id   AF-A0A919EZF6-F1
#
_cell.length_a   1.000
_cell.length_b   1.000
_cell.length_c   1.000
_cell.angle_alpha   90.00
_cell.angle_beta   90.00
_cell.angle_gamma   90.00
#
_symmetry.space_group_name_H-M   'P 1'
#
loop_
_entity.id
_entity.type
_entity.pdbx_description
1 polymer ?
#
loop_
_entity_poly.entity_id
_entity_poly.type
_entity_poly.pdbx_seq_one_letter_code
_entity_poly.pdbx_strand_id
1 'polypeptide(L)'
;MTRPPQRIQRKRTPGWTTPLDGQGRAAKYVGRGTRWGNPCTQVRMPALDGSDWEREGRLGKTSGQQHAYVHPDKTITWHLVQDATREQAVAMFRDWLNQRPDLAQAARTELTGRDLMCWCPLDEPCHADVLLEIANQQA
;
A
#
# COMPACT_ATOMS: atom_id res chain seq x y z
N MET A 1 -26.96 1.62 16.01
CA MET A 1 -25.51 1.85 16.07
C MET A 1 -24.94 1.48 14.70
N THR A 2 -24.20 2.38 14.04
CA THR A 2 -23.56 2.08 12.74
C THR A 2 -22.34 1.20 12.96
N ARG A 3 -22.22 0.11 12.19
CA ARG A 3 -21.05 -0.77 12.25
C ARG A 3 -19.76 0.00 11.90
N PRO A 4 -18.59 -0.41 12.42
CA PRO A 4 -17.32 0.20 12.02
C PRO A 4 -17.07 0.00 10.51
N PRO A 5 -16.29 0.90 9.87
CA PRO A 5 -15.82 0.72 8.50
C PRO A 5 -15.02 -0.56 8.33
N GLN A 6 -15.18 -1.22 7.19
CA GLN A 6 -14.59 -2.53 6.92
C GLN A 6 -13.78 -2.53 5.62
N ARG A 7 -12.80 -3.44 5.57
CA ARG A 7 -12.11 -3.82 4.33
C ARG A 7 -13.00 -4.78 3.55
N ILE A 8 -13.19 -4.51 2.27
CA ILE A 8 -13.92 -5.36 1.33
C ILE A 8 -12.97 -5.82 0.22
N GLN A 9 -12.92 -7.13 -0.04
CA GLN A 9 -12.24 -7.63 -1.23
C GLN A 9 -13.15 -7.43 -2.45
N ARG A 10 -12.63 -6.70 -3.44
CA ARG A 10 -13.26 -6.58 -4.75
C ARG A 10 -13.16 -7.90 -5.50
N LYS A 11 -14.24 -8.34 -6.12
CA LYS A 11 -14.29 -9.57 -6.92
C LYS A 11 -14.69 -9.27 -8.37
N ARG A 12 -14.24 -10.11 -9.32
CA ARG A 12 -14.64 -10.07 -10.74
C ARG A 12 -15.67 -11.13 -11.10
N THR A 13 -16.22 -11.81 -10.09
CA THR A 13 -17.24 -12.84 -10.31
C THR A 13 -18.47 -12.20 -10.98
N PRO A 14 -19.01 -12.81 -12.05
CA PRO A 14 -20.24 -12.32 -12.67
C PRO A 14 -21.35 -12.09 -11.63
N GLY A 15 -22.07 -10.96 -11.75
CA GLY A 15 -23.13 -10.59 -10.81
C GLY A 15 -22.65 -10.00 -9.47
N TRP A 16 -21.34 -9.94 -9.21
CA TRP A 16 -20.84 -9.28 -8.00
C TRP A 16 -21.05 -7.77 -8.06
N THR A 17 -21.69 -7.24 -7.03
CA THR A 17 -21.87 -5.80 -6.81
C THR A 17 -21.12 -5.37 -5.56
N THR A 18 -20.72 -4.10 -5.52
CA THR A 18 -20.03 -3.54 -4.34
C THR A 18 -21.03 -3.44 -3.19
N PRO A 19 -20.76 -4.05 -2.02
CA PRO A 19 -21.62 -3.93 -0.86
C PRO A 19 -21.79 -2.47 -0.43
N LEU A 20 -22.97 -2.16 0.10
CA LEU A 20 -23.27 -0.87 0.70
C LEU A 20 -22.96 -0.91 2.20
N ASP A 21 -22.47 0.21 2.73
CA ASP A 21 -22.31 0.41 4.17
C ASP A 21 -23.66 0.66 4.87
N GLY A 22 -23.63 0.81 6.19
CA GLY A 22 -24.84 1.10 6.98
C GLY A 22 -25.52 2.43 6.67
N GLN A 23 -24.95 3.24 5.78
CA GLN A 23 -25.47 4.53 5.32
C GLN A 23 -25.85 4.47 3.83
N GLY A 24 -25.85 3.28 3.21
CA GLY A 24 -26.22 3.09 1.81
C GLY A 24 -25.15 3.50 0.80
N ARG A 25 -23.90 3.70 1.22
CA ARG A 25 -22.80 4.12 0.33
C ARG A 25 -21.98 2.90 -0.09
N ALA A 26 -21.62 2.82 -1.36
CA ALA A 26 -20.71 1.79 -1.85
C ALA A 26 -19.29 1.97 -1.27
N ALA A 27 -18.60 0.86 -1.01
CA ALA A 27 -17.20 0.87 -0.59
C ALA A 27 -16.30 1.64 -1.58
N LYS A 28 -15.38 2.46 -1.05
CA LYS A 28 -14.47 3.27 -1.85
C LYS A 28 -13.33 2.42 -2.40
N TYR A 29 -13.13 2.44 -3.72
CA TYR A 29 -11.99 1.76 -4.34
C TYR A 29 -10.68 2.47 -4.00
N VAL A 30 -9.73 1.72 -3.44
CA VAL A 30 -8.39 2.22 -3.06
C VAL A 30 -7.26 1.43 -3.74
N GLY A 31 -7.58 0.61 -4.74
CA GLY A 31 -6.58 -0.22 -5.44
C GLY A 31 -5.67 0.55 -6.40
N ARG A 32 -4.89 -0.21 -7.19
CA ARG A 32 -4.02 0.31 -8.26
C ARG A 32 -4.79 1.25 -9.19
N GLY A 33 -4.13 2.35 -9.59
CA GLY A 33 -4.69 3.40 -10.45
C GLY A 33 -5.42 4.51 -9.69
N THR A 34 -5.46 4.43 -8.36
CA THR A 34 -5.94 5.52 -7.49
C THR A 34 -4.79 6.14 -6.71
N ARG A 35 -4.99 7.36 -6.18
CA ARG A 35 -4.03 7.99 -5.25
C ARG A 35 -3.83 7.22 -3.93
N TRP A 36 -4.72 6.27 -3.64
CA TRP A 36 -4.70 5.44 -2.45
C TRP A 36 -4.01 4.09 -2.67
N GLY A 37 -3.66 3.76 -3.92
CA GLY A 37 -3.01 2.51 -4.25
C GLY A 37 -1.59 2.45 -3.70
N ASN A 38 -1.19 1.28 -3.21
CA ASN A 38 0.19 1.06 -2.75
C ASN A 38 1.19 1.05 -3.92
N PRO A 39 2.17 1.98 -3.97
CA PRO A 39 3.20 2.01 -5.00
C PRO A 39 4.48 1.24 -4.61
N CYS A 40 4.52 0.59 -3.45
CA CYS A 40 5.68 -0.13 -2.94
C CYS A 40 5.58 -1.59 -3.37
N THR A 41 6.14 -1.91 -4.52
CA THR A 41 6.03 -3.25 -5.14
C THR A 41 7.31 -4.06 -5.10
N GLN A 42 8.46 -3.42 -4.85
CA GLN A 42 9.77 -4.05 -4.94
C GLN A 42 10.68 -3.59 -3.80
N VAL A 43 11.55 -4.50 -3.38
CA VAL A 43 12.59 -4.27 -2.39
C VAL A 43 13.97 -4.44 -3.02
N ARG A 44 14.93 -3.71 -2.48
CA ARG A 44 16.36 -3.84 -2.75
C ARG A 44 17.04 -4.48 -1.55
N MET A 45 17.97 -5.41 -1.80
CA MET A 45 18.70 -6.17 -0.79
C MET A 45 20.20 -6.28 -1.13
N PRO A 46 21.11 -5.97 -0.19
CA PRO A 46 20.84 -5.31 1.09
C PRO A 46 20.33 -3.87 0.89
N ALA A 47 19.87 -3.23 1.96
CA ALA A 47 19.62 -1.79 1.92
C ALA A 47 20.94 -1.00 1.91
N LEU A 48 20.89 0.24 1.42
CA LEU A 48 22.05 1.14 1.40
C LEU A 48 22.48 1.61 2.79
N ASP A 49 21.57 1.61 3.77
CA ASP A 49 21.84 1.98 5.16
C ASP A 49 22.35 0.80 6.02
N GLY A 50 22.51 -0.38 5.41
CA GLY A 50 22.96 -1.59 6.09
C GLY A 50 21.85 -2.44 6.70
N SER A 51 20.58 -2.02 6.59
CA SER A 51 19.45 -2.90 6.90
C SER A 51 19.27 -4.01 5.85
N ASP A 52 18.48 -5.04 6.18
CA ASP A 52 18.32 -6.22 5.32
C ASP A 52 17.70 -5.88 3.96
N TRP A 53 16.78 -4.92 3.93
CA TRP A 53 16.08 -4.51 2.72
C TRP A 53 15.53 -3.09 2.84
N GLU A 54 15.37 -2.43 1.70
CA GLU A 54 14.68 -1.14 1.61
C GLU A 54 13.78 -1.07 0.37
N ARG A 55 12.93 -0.05 0.31
CA ARG A 55 12.08 0.19 -0.86
C ARG A 55 12.93 0.45 -2.11
N GLU A 56 12.75 -0.36 -3.15
CA GLU A 56 13.29 -0.03 -4.46
C GLU A 56 12.38 1.01 -5.13
N GLY A 57 12.85 2.26 -5.16
CA GLY A 57 12.10 3.38 -5.74
C GLY A 57 12.16 3.45 -7.26
N ARG A 58 13.09 2.74 -7.91
CA ARG A 58 13.23 2.71 -9.37
C ARG A 58 12.25 1.69 -9.95
N LEU A 59 11.33 2.17 -10.78
CA LEU A 59 10.30 1.31 -11.37
C LEU A 59 10.88 0.33 -12.41
N GLY A 60 10.24 -0.84 -12.52
CA GLY A 60 10.38 -1.73 -13.67
C GLY A 60 11.63 -2.60 -13.65
N LYS A 61 12.09 -3.02 -12.48
CA LYS A 61 13.16 -4.02 -12.37
C LYS A 61 12.57 -5.43 -12.43
N THR A 62 13.28 -6.37 -13.02
CA THR A 62 12.86 -7.77 -13.02
C THR A 62 13.22 -8.37 -11.66
N SER A 63 12.25 -9.01 -11.00
CA SER A 63 12.49 -9.70 -9.74
C SER A 63 13.58 -10.76 -9.89
N GLY A 64 14.51 -10.83 -8.93
CA GLY A 64 15.65 -11.75 -8.94
C GLY A 64 16.88 -11.26 -9.69
N GLN A 65 16.85 -10.05 -10.29
CA GLN A 65 18.02 -9.47 -10.95
C GLN A 65 18.86 -8.61 -10.02
N GLN A 66 20.17 -8.60 -10.26
CA GLN A 66 21.06 -7.62 -9.66
C GLN A 66 21.05 -6.32 -10.46
N HIS A 67 20.99 -5.19 -9.76
CA HIS A 67 21.04 -3.87 -10.33
C HIS A 67 22.09 -3.00 -9.65
N ALA A 68 22.89 -2.31 -10.45
CA ALA A 68 23.80 -1.29 -9.98
C ALA A 68 23.04 -0.13 -9.32
N TYR A 69 23.52 0.31 -8.18
CA TYR A 69 23.18 1.57 -7.55
C TYR A 69 24.40 2.48 -7.60
N VAL A 70 24.23 3.66 -8.19
CA VAL A 70 25.28 4.67 -8.29
C VAL A 70 25.07 5.67 -7.16
N HIS A 71 26.02 5.71 -6.25
CA HIS A 71 26.02 6.61 -5.09
C HIS A 71 26.33 8.06 -5.49
N PRO A 72 26.03 9.05 -4.64
CA PRO A 72 26.38 10.46 -4.90
C PRO A 72 27.88 10.69 -5.13
N ASP A 73 28.73 9.91 -4.47
CA ASP A 73 30.19 9.93 -4.63
C ASP A 73 30.70 9.16 -5.87
N LYS A 74 29.77 8.66 -6.70
CA LYS A 74 29.98 7.86 -7.91
C LYS A 74 30.49 6.43 -7.66
N THR A 75 30.57 5.98 -6.42
CA THR A 75 30.80 4.55 -6.15
C THR A 75 29.59 3.74 -6.61
N ILE A 76 29.83 2.47 -6.97
CA ILE A 76 28.78 1.57 -7.44
C ILE A 76 28.65 0.40 -6.48
N THR A 77 27.42 0.12 -6.06
CA THR A 77 27.09 -1.09 -5.31
C THR A 77 26.06 -1.91 -6.08
N TRP A 78 26.12 -3.23 -5.94
CA TRP A 78 25.23 -4.15 -6.64
C TRP A 78 24.26 -4.75 -5.65
N HIS A 79 22.97 -4.69 -6.00
CA HIS A 79 21.92 -5.14 -5.10
C HIS A 79 20.94 -6.01 -5.83
N LEU A 80 20.44 -7.02 -5.13
CA LEU A 80 19.35 -7.84 -5.59
C LEU A 80 18.05 -7.05 -5.49
N VAL A 81 17.27 -7.00 -6.57
CA VAL A 81 15.91 -6.47 -6.55
C VAL A 81 14.92 -7.62 -6.59
N GLN A 82 13.97 -7.62 -5.67
CA GLN A 82 12.92 -8.63 -5.58
C GLN A 82 11.56 -7.98 -5.48
N ASP A 83 10.53 -8.70 -5.95
CA ASP A 83 9.16 -8.34 -5.63
C ASP A 83 8.95 -8.42 -4.11
N ALA A 84 8.30 -7.40 -3.56
CA ALA A 84 8.02 -7.35 -2.14
C ALA A 84 7.00 -8.43 -1.74
N THR A 85 7.22 -9.05 -0.58
CA THR A 85 6.15 -9.77 0.13
C THR A 85 5.00 -8.82 0.49
N ARG A 86 3.84 -9.35 0.88
CA ARG A 86 2.70 -8.51 1.28
C ARG A 86 3.01 -7.68 2.50
N GLU A 87 3.68 -8.29 3.46
CA GLU A 87 4.14 -7.70 4.71
C GLU A 87 5.08 -6.54 4.42
N GLN A 88 6.11 -6.77 3.58
CA GLN A 88 7.04 -5.71 3.16
C GLN A 88 6.31 -4.59 2.42
N ALA A 89 5.43 -4.92 1.48
CA ALA A 89 4.67 -3.93 0.72
C ALA A 89 3.79 -3.06 1.63
N VAL A 90 3.13 -3.65 2.62
CA VAL A 90 2.27 -2.94 3.59
C VAL A 90 3.11 -2.10 4.56
N ALA A 91 4.23 -2.64 5.07
CA ALA A 91 5.15 -1.91 5.93
C ALA A 91 5.70 -0.66 5.21
N MET A 92 6.25 -0.84 4.00
CA MET A 92 6.72 0.27 3.18
C MET A 92 5.62 1.29 2.88
N PHE A 93 4.38 0.83 2.67
CA PHE A 93 3.26 1.73 2.42
C PHE A 93 2.90 2.60 3.63
N ARG A 94 2.97 2.04 4.84
CA ARG A 94 2.77 2.80 6.08
C ARG A 94 3.84 3.90 6.22
N ASP A 95 5.11 3.55 6.04
CA ASP A 95 6.21 4.54 6.10
C ASP A 95 6.10 5.59 5.00
N TRP A 96 5.71 5.17 3.81
CA TRP A 96 5.48 6.05 2.65
C TRP A 96 4.34 7.05 2.87
N LEU A 97 3.29 6.67 3.61
CA LEU A 97 2.23 7.59 4.03
C LEU A 97 2.69 8.53 5.14
N ASN A 98 3.52 8.07 6.09
CA ASN A 98 4.11 8.92 7.13
C ASN A 98 4.98 10.03 6.53
N GLN A 99 5.66 9.75 5.42
CA GLN A 99 6.45 10.73 4.67
C GLN A 99 5.59 11.67 3.79
N ARG A 100 4.26 11.50 3.75
CA ARG A 100 3.30 12.29 2.95
C ARG A 100 2.15 12.79 3.81
N PRO A 101 2.39 13.83 4.62
CA PRO A 101 1.37 14.35 5.52
C PRO A 101 0.11 14.82 4.77
N ASP A 102 0.24 15.33 3.55
CA ASP A 102 -0.86 15.74 2.69
C ASP A 102 -1.78 14.56 2.30
N LEU A 103 -1.19 13.43 1.92
CA LEU A 103 -1.95 12.24 1.52
C LEU A 103 -2.56 11.53 2.74
N ALA A 104 -1.84 11.49 3.85
CA ALA A 104 -2.36 10.99 5.12
C ALA A 104 -3.54 11.85 5.62
N GLN A 105 -3.44 13.18 5.49
CA GLN A 105 -4.53 14.08 5.84
C GLN A 105 -5.73 13.89 4.94
N ALA A 106 -5.52 13.71 3.64
CA ALA A 106 -6.60 13.41 2.71
C ALA A 106 -7.27 12.06 3.03
N ALA A 107 -6.53 11.05 3.49
CA ALA A 107 -7.14 9.81 3.97
C ALA A 107 -8.07 10.06 5.17
N ARG A 108 -7.63 10.87 6.15
CA ARG A 108 -8.42 11.29 7.32
C ARG A 108 -9.63 12.16 7.03
N THR A 109 -9.77 12.71 5.83
CA THR A 109 -10.94 13.52 5.46
C THR A 109 -11.83 12.81 4.46
N GLU A 110 -11.24 12.17 3.45
CA GLU A 110 -11.99 11.58 2.32
C GLU A 110 -12.43 10.13 2.57
N LEU A 111 -11.71 9.39 3.44
CA LEU A 111 -11.95 7.96 3.69
C LEU A 111 -12.62 7.69 5.05
N THR A 112 -12.75 8.71 5.90
CA THR A 112 -13.32 8.60 7.24
C THR A 112 -14.73 8.02 7.20
N GLY A 113 -14.95 6.99 8.01
CA GLY A 113 -16.22 6.31 8.09
C GLY A 113 -16.62 5.52 6.84
N ARG A 114 -15.74 5.35 5.83
CA ARG A 114 -16.04 4.63 4.58
C ARG A 114 -15.49 3.19 4.63
N ASP A 115 -16.27 2.23 4.15
CA ASP A 115 -15.70 0.94 3.75
C ASP A 115 -14.72 1.14 2.58
N LEU A 116 -13.61 0.41 2.61
CA LEU A 116 -12.56 0.49 1.59
C LEU A 116 -12.46 -0.83 0.83
N MET A 117 -12.29 -0.77 -0.50
CA MET A 117 -12.10 -1.95 -1.32
C MET A 117 -10.78 -1.99 -2.10
N CYS A 118 -10.06 -3.10 -1.97
CA CYS A 118 -8.87 -3.49 -2.72
C CYS A 118 -9.08 -4.86 -3.38
N TRP A 119 -8.15 -5.31 -4.23
CA TRP A 119 -8.20 -6.67 -4.82
C TRP A 119 -7.58 -7.74 -3.90
N CYS A 120 -6.89 -7.34 -2.84
CA CYS A 120 -6.15 -8.27 -1.99
C CYS A 120 -7.09 -9.23 -1.24
N PRO A 121 -6.64 -10.46 -0.96
CA PRO A 121 -7.35 -11.39 -0.08
C PRO A 121 -7.63 -10.82 1.32
N LEU A 122 -8.71 -11.27 1.95
CA LEU A 122 -9.16 -10.77 3.26
C LEU A 122 -8.42 -11.37 4.47
N ASP A 123 -7.64 -12.41 4.24
CA ASP A 123 -6.81 -13.14 5.20
C ASP A 123 -5.33 -12.71 5.16
N GLU A 124 -4.98 -11.81 4.24
CA GLU A 124 -3.62 -11.33 4.00
C GLU A 124 -3.49 -9.84 4.33
N PRO A 125 -2.27 -9.32 4.60
CA PRO A 125 -2.04 -7.88 4.74
C PRO A 125 -2.47 -7.10 3.48
N CYS A 126 -3.29 -6.04 3.62
CA CYS A 126 -3.59 -5.08 2.54
C CYS A 126 -3.27 -3.65 2.99
N HIS A 127 -2.92 -2.82 2.02
CA HIS A 127 -2.76 -1.38 2.23
C HIS A 127 -4.08 -0.69 2.62
N ALA A 128 -5.22 -1.30 2.30
CA ALA A 128 -6.53 -0.84 2.73
C ALA A 128 -6.69 -0.87 4.25
N ASP A 129 -6.03 -1.80 4.94
CA ASP A 129 -6.05 -1.86 6.42
C ASP A 129 -5.33 -0.65 7.02
N VAL A 130 -4.18 -0.28 6.45
CA VAL A 130 -3.43 0.93 6.84
C VAL A 130 -4.26 2.20 6.61
N LEU A 131 -4.97 2.28 5.47
CA LEU A 131 -5.85 3.42 5.19
C LEU A 131 -7.06 3.47 6.12
N LEU A 132 -7.66 2.31 6.47
CA LEU A 132 -8.76 2.24 7.44
C LEU A 132 -8.29 2.69 8.82
N GLU A 133 -7.11 2.26 9.24
CA GLU A 133 -6.49 2.69 10.49
C GLU A 133 -6.29 4.21 10.49
N ILE A 134 -5.57 4.76 9.51
CA ILE A 134 -5.28 6.20 9.44
C ILE A 134 -6.56 7.03 9.38
N ALA A 135 -7.57 6.59 8.61
CA ALA A 135 -8.81 7.34 8.42
C ALA A 135 -9.72 7.30 9.66
N ASN A 136 -9.58 6.33 10.55
CA ASN A 136 -10.49 6.12 11.68
C ASN A 136 -9.80 6.10 13.06
N GLN A 137 -8.49 6.35 13.14
CA GLN A 137 -7.82 6.68 14.39
C GLN A 137 -8.50 7.95 14.96
N GLN A 138 -9.10 7.81 16.14
CA GLN A 138 -9.65 8.93 16.88
C GLN A 138 -8.48 9.82 17.29
N ALA A 139 -8.57 11.13 16.99
CA ALA A 139 -7.69 12.12 17.60
C ALA A 139 -8.00 12.22 19.10
#